data_AF-A0A9Q3W993-F1
#
_entry.id   AF-A0A9Q3W993-F1
#
_cell.length_a   1.000
_cell.length_b   1.000
_cell.length_c   1.000
_cell.angle_alpha   90.00
_cell.angle_beta   90.00
_cell.angle_gamma   90.00
#
_symmetry.space_group_name_H-M   'P 1'
#
loop_
_entity.id
_entity.type
_entity.pdbx_description
1 polymer ?
#
loop_
_entity_poly.entity_id
_entity_poly.type
_entity_poly.pdbx_seq_one_letter_code
_entity_poly.pdbx_strand_id
1 'polypeptide(L)'
;FQAFLQQLPEGVTVLVETGPGAQAWARQVQQRGNAVRILPAQHVGKHRSGPKNDRNDALAILRAGHDRRIASVPVKNVAALAMQALHRARQGYIRRRTALSNQMRGLLLEQGIALAKGDVAINRRIPEILEDASQPIPDPLRELIDELLAEWRQLGERISVLSGRLEAQARADQTAQRLMSVRGVGPIIATALLAKQTQPERFANARQFAAYFGLVPEQHSSGEKVRLGKMGKRGDGYIRSLAIQGAQAVLQQLRPDSEQPDDRRLLRWQQRLGRKGAAVRLANRNLRILWVLLQNEQTYHRQPTRRQEATMNN
;
A
#
# COMPACT_ATOMS: atom_id res chain seq x y z
N PHE A 1 -9.31 -31.17 2.53
CA PHE A 1 -9.53 -30.21 1.43
C PHE A 1 -8.79 -30.57 0.15
N GLN A 2 -7.48 -30.87 0.17
CA GLN A 2 -6.73 -31.26 -1.04
C GLN A 2 -7.31 -32.50 -1.75
N ALA A 3 -7.72 -33.53 -0.99
CA ALA A 3 -8.42 -34.70 -1.51
C ALA A 3 -9.78 -34.34 -2.16
N PHE A 4 -10.55 -33.44 -1.54
CA PHE A 4 -11.79 -32.93 -2.13
C PHE A 4 -11.55 -32.23 -3.47
N LEU A 5 -10.52 -31.38 -3.55
CA LEU A 5 -10.17 -30.73 -4.82
C LEU A 5 -9.82 -31.77 -5.91
N GLN A 6 -9.32 -32.97 -5.56
CA GLN A 6 -8.91 -34.00 -6.53
C GLN A 6 -10.12 -34.70 -7.15
N GLN A 7 -11.25 -34.65 -6.45
CA GLN A 7 -12.51 -35.23 -6.88
C GLN A 7 -13.36 -34.25 -7.72
N LEU A 8 -12.91 -33.01 -7.88
CA LEU A 8 -13.64 -32.02 -8.67
C LEU A 8 -13.62 -32.40 -10.16
N PRO A 9 -14.79 -32.50 -10.81
CA PRO A 9 -14.85 -32.69 -12.25
C PRO A 9 -14.12 -31.56 -13.00
N GLU A 10 -13.62 -31.88 -14.18
CA GLU A 10 -13.07 -30.87 -15.09
C GLU A 10 -14.16 -29.90 -15.56
N GLY A 11 -13.80 -28.63 -15.75
CA GLY A 11 -14.71 -27.58 -16.22
C GLY A 11 -15.54 -26.91 -15.12
N VAL A 12 -15.43 -27.34 -13.86
CA VAL A 12 -16.13 -26.69 -12.74
C VAL A 12 -15.44 -25.37 -12.38
N THR A 13 -16.23 -24.32 -12.18
CA THR A 13 -15.75 -23.05 -11.64
C THR A 13 -15.79 -23.05 -10.12
N VAL A 14 -14.65 -22.85 -9.48
CA VAL A 14 -14.53 -22.77 -8.02
C VAL A 14 -14.58 -21.31 -7.57
N LEU A 15 -15.46 -21.02 -6.61
CA LEU A 15 -15.56 -19.71 -5.97
C LEU A 15 -14.93 -19.77 -4.59
N VAL A 16 -14.05 -18.83 -4.27
CA VAL A 16 -13.36 -18.77 -2.97
C VAL A 16 -13.37 -17.34 -2.47
N GLU A 17 -13.72 -17.10 -1.21
CA GLU A 17 -13.56 -15.78 -0.61
C GLU A 17 -12.07 -15.49 -0.33
N THR A 18 -11.66 -14.22 -0.38
CA THR A 18 -10.34 -13.83 0.11
C THR A 18 -10.17 -14.21 1.58
N GLY A 19 -9.17 -15.04 1.87
CA GLY A 19 -8.80 -15.45 3.22
C GLY A 19 -7.44 -16.12 3.26
N PRO A 20 -7.00 -16.59 4.45
CA PRO A 20 -5.83 -17.47 4.55
C PRO A 20 -5.97 -18.68 3.63
N GLY A 21 -4.90 -19.04 2.91
CA GLY A 21 -4.90 -20.20 2.01
C GLY A 21 -5.61 -20.00 0.66
N ALA A 22 -6.50 -19.03 0.49
CA ALA A 22 -7.27 -18.84 -0.76
C ALA A 22 -6.41 -18.77 -2.03
N GLN A 23 -5.24 -18.12 -1.96
CA GLN A 23 -4.30 -18.04 -3.07
C GLN A 23 -3.60 -19.38 -3.37
N ALA A 24 -3.31 -20.18 -2.35
CA ALA A 24 -2.72 -21.51 -2.55
C ALA A 24 -3.75 -22.47 -3.17
N TRP A 25 -4.99 -22.45 -2.68
CA TRP A 25 -6.07 -23.25 -3.22
C TRP A 25 -6.42 -22.86 -4.65
N ALA A 26 -6.49 -21.57 -4.95
CA ALA A 26 -6.76 -21.10 -6.30
C ALA A 26 -5.72 -21.57 -7.31
N ARG A 27 -4.43 -21.56 -6.95
CA ARG A 27 -3.38 -22.11 -7.82
C ARG A 27 -3.54 -23.62 -8.06
N GLN A 28 -3.84 -24.39 -7.01
CA GLN A 28 -4.04 -25.84 -7.16
C GLN A 28 -5.25 -26.15 -8.05
N VAL A 29 -6.32 -25.36 -7.93
CA VAL A 29 -7.49 -25.49 -8.82
C VAL A 29 -7.11 -25.17 -10.27
N GLN A 30 -6.36 -24.09 -10.52
CA GLN A 30 -5.90 -23.72 -11.87
C GLN A 30 -4.96 -24.76 -12.48
N GLN A 31 -4.07 -25.37 -11.68
CA GLN A 31 -3.16 -26.43 -12.14
C GLN A 31 -3.90 -27.68 -12.63
N ARG A 32 -5.16 -27.86 -12.23
CA ARG A 32 -6.03 -28.96 -12.70
C ARG A 32 -6.92 -28.56 -13.87
N GLY A 33 -6.70 -27.40 -14.47
CA GLY A 33 -7.52 -26.90 -15.59
C GLY A 33 -8.86 -26.29 -15.18
N ASN A 34 -9.18 -26.25 -13.88
CA ASN A 34 -10.44 -25.69 -13.40
C ASN A 34 -10.36 -24.17 -13.24
N ALA A 35 -11.45 -23.48 -13.61
CA ALA A 35 -11.57 -22.05 -13.41
C ALA A 35 -11.73 -21.72 -11.92
N VAL A 36 -11.08 -20.65 -11.46
CA VAL A 36 -11.23 -20.18 -10.08
C VAL A 36 -11.46 -18.68 -10.03
N ARG A 37 -12.38 -18.24 -9.17
CA ARG A 37 -12.61 -16.82 -8.87
C ARG A 37 -12.46 -16.58 -7.39
N ILE A 38 -11.44 -15.81 -7.03
CA ILE A 38 -11.26 -15.30 -5.66
C ILE A 38 -12.10 -14.04 -5.50
N LEU A 39 -13.11 -14.06 -4.63
CA LEU A 39 -14.03 -12.94 -4.39
C LEU A 39 -13.58 -12.11 -3.18
N PRO A 40 -13.58 -10.77 -3.23
CA PRO A 40 -13.19 -9.96 -2.08
C PRO A 40 -14.22 -10.05 -0.95
N ALA A 41 -13.76 -10.30 0.27
CA ALA A 41 -14.60 -10.56 1.44
C ALA A 41 -15.62 -9.44 1.75
N GLN A 42 -15.22 -8.19 1.53
CA GLN A 42 -16.10 -7.04 1.72
C GLN A 42 -17.35 -7.06 0.82
N HIS A 43 -17.27 -7.71 -0.35
CA HIS A 43 -18.40 -7.84 -1.27
C HIS A 43 -19.20 -9.12 -0.99
N VAL A 44 -18.54 -10.21 -0.61
CA VAL A 44 -19.20 -11.44 -0.15
C VAL A 44 -20.06 -11.15 1.08
N GLY A 45 -19.53 -10.40 2.05
CA GLY A 45 -20.27 -10.02 3.26
C GLY A 45 -21.58 -9.26 3.01
N LYS A 46 -21.66 -8.49 1.91
CA LYS A 46 -22.90 -7.78 1.50
C LYS A 46 -23.99 -8.69 0.95
N HIS A 47 -23.64 -9.92 0.55
CA HIS A 47 -24.57 -10.91 0.00
C HIS A 47 -25.03 -11.94 1.05
N ARG A 48 -24.53 -11.81 2.28
CA ARG A 48 -24.90 -12.68 3.40
C ARG A 48 -26.29 -12.33 3.91
N SER A 49 -27.11 -13.36 4.12
CA SER A 49 -28.39 -13.24 4.83
C SER A 49 -28.30 -14.05 6.12
N GLY A 50 -28.71 -13.45 7.24
CA GLY A 50 -28.69 -14.11 8.54
C GLY A 50 -27.31 -14.16 9.22
N PRO A 51 -27.22 -14.87 10.37
CA PRO A 51 -25.99 -14.96 11.16
C PRO A 51 -24.89 -15.72 10.43
N LYS A 52 -23.64 -15.51 10.89
CA LYS A 52 -22.48 -16.19 10.34
C LYS A 52 -22.49 -17.68 10.72
N ASN A 53 -22.54 -18.54 9.71
CA ASN A 53 -22.35 -19.99 9.80
C ASN A 53 -21.91 -20.51 8.42
N ASP A 54 -21.43 -21.75 8.36
CA ASP A 54 -20.86 -22.32 7.14
C ASP A 54 -21.83 -22.33 5.95
N ARG A 55 -23.12 -22.61 6.20
CA ARG A 55 -24.18 -22.61 5.17
C ARG A 55 -24.38 -21.22 4.58
N ASN A 56 -24.51 -20.21 5.43
CA ASN A 56 -24.73 -18.82 5.02
C ASN A 56 -23.46 -18.22 4.38
N ASP A 57 -22.27 -18.64 4.83
CA ASP A 57 -21.00 -18.31 4.20
C ASP A 57 -20.93 -18.86 2.76
N ALA A 58 -21.20 -20.15 2.56
CA ALA A 58 -21.23 -20.76 1.24
C ALA A 58 -22.25 -20.10 0.31
N LEU A 59 -23.47 -19.83 0.81
CA LEU A 59 -24.51 -19.16 0.03
C LEU A 59 -24.13 -17.71 -0.34
N ALA A 60 -23.48 -16.98 0.58
CA ALA A 60 -23.00 -15.63 0.31
C ALA A 60 -21.91 -15.62 -0.78
N ILE A 61 -20.99 -16.58 -0.74
CA ILE A 61 -19.95 -16.77 -1.77
C ILE A 61 -20.60 -17.07 -3.12
N LEU A 62 -21.57 -17.97 -3.17
CA LEU A 62 -22.27 -18.34 -4.40
C LEU A 62 -23.01 -17.13 -5.01
N ARG A 63 -23.80 -16.41 -4.18
CA ARG A 63 -24.50 -15.18 -4.60
C ARG A 63 -23.55 -14.12 -5.12
N ALA A 64 -22.47 -13.85 -4.39
CA ALA A 64 -21.44 -12.90 -4.82
C ALA A 64 -20.72 -13.38 -6.09
N GLY A 65 -20.56 -14.68 -6.29
CA GLY A 65 -20.01 -15.25 -7.51
C GLY A 65 -20.86 -14.97 -8.74
N HIS A 66 -22.18 -14.96 -8.61
CA HIS A 66 -23.07 -14.63 -9.73
C HIS A 66 -23.08 -13.15 -10.09
N ASP A 67 -22.70 -12.24 -9.16
CA ASP A 67 -22.60 -10.82 -9.46
C ASP A 67 -21.36 -10.53 -10.34
N ARG A 68 -21.61 -10.33 -11.64
CA ARG A 68 -20.57 -10.01 -12.64
C ARG A 68 -19.89 -8.65 -12.41
N ARG A 69 -20.44 -7.78 -11.56
CA ARG A 69 -19.83 -6.50 -11.18
C ARG A 69 -18.70 -6.70 -10.16
N ILE A 70 -18.66 -7.85 -9.47
CA ILE A 70 -17.59 -8.16 -8.52
C ILE A 70 -16.38 -8.68 -9.27
N ALA A 71 -15.37 -7.82 -9.42
CA ALA A 71 -14.07 -8.19 -9.96
C ALA A 71 -13.37 -9.21 -9.05
N SER A 72 -12.80 -10.26 -9.66
CA SER A 72 -12.01 -11.25 -8.94
C SER A 72 -10.65 -10.71 -8.54
N VAL A 73 -10.19 -11.13 -7.36
CA VAL A 73 -8.80 -10.95 -6.95
C VAL A 73 -7.93 -11.86 -7.80
N PRO A 74 -6.87 -11.34 -8.44
CA PRO A 74 -6.04 -12.16 -9.30
C PRO A 74 -5.30 -13.22 -8.49
N VAL A 75 -5.15 -14.40 -9.10
CA VAL A 75 -4.35 -15.49 -8.53
C VAL A 75 -2.89 -15.15 -8.75
N LYS A 76 -2.14 -15.03 -7.65
CA LYS A 76 -0.74 -14.63 -7.66
C LYS A 76 0.15 -15.85 -7.75
N ASN A 77 1.21 -15.72 -8.53
CA ASN A 77 2.34 -16.64 -8.47
C ASN A 77 3.05 -16.58 -7.10
N VAL A 78 3.90 -17.57 -6.84
CA VAL A 78 4.60 -17.72 -5.56
C VAL A 78 5.54 -16.53 -5.29
N ALA A 79 6.24 -16.04 -6.32
CA ALA A 79 7.16 -14.92 -6.19
C ALA A 79 6.47 -13.63 -5.72
N ALA A 80 5.31 -13.28 -6.30
CA ALA A 80 4.55 -12.10 -5.88
C ALA A 80 3.94 -12.27 -4.48
N LEU A 81 3.53 -13.49 -4.09
CA LEU A 81 3.10 -13.73 -2.71
C LEU A 81 4.24 -13.55 -1.72
N ALA A 82 5.45 -14.02 -2.06
CA ALA A 82 6.64 -13.82 -1.24
C ALA A 82 6.96 -12.31 -1.11
N MET A 83 6.97 -11.58 -2.23
CA MET A 83 7.14 -10.12 -2.24
C MET A 83 6.06 -9.42 -1.39
N GLN A 84 4.79 -9.83 -1.51
CA GLN A 84 3.71 -9.31 -0.68
C GLN A 84 3.91 -9.61 0.82
N ALA A 85 4.45 -10.78 1.16
CA ALA A 85 4.76 -11.16 2.53
C ALA A 85 5.87 -10.28 3.12
N LEU A 86 6.92 -9.97 2.35
CA LEU A 86 7.98 -9.02 2.76
C LEU A 86 7.38 -7.65 3.08
N HIS A 87 6.49 -7.12 2.23
CA HIS A 87 5.80 -5.85 2.48
C HIS A 87 4.95 -5.88 3.76
N ARG A 88 4.21 -6.98 3.99
CA ARG A 88 3.38 -7.14 5.20
C ARG A 88 4.23 -7.23 6.46
N ALA A 89 5.31 -8.01 6.44
CA ALA A 89 6.25 -8.12 7.56
C ALA A 89 6.88 -6.76 7.87
N ARG A 90 7.38 -6.07 6.84
CA ARG A 90 7.94 -4.70 6.97
C ARG A 90 6.93 -3.73 7.57
N GLN A 91 5.69 -3.73 7.09
CA GLN A 91 4.63 -2.87 7.64
C GLN A 91 4.34 -3.21 9.11
N GLY A 92 4.31 -4.50 9.46
CA GLY A 92 4.12 -4.97 10.82
C GLY A 92 5.24 -4.52 11.77
N TYR A 93 6.50 -4.60 11.32
CA TYR A 93 7.64 -4.09 12.10
C TYR A 93 7.58 -2.57 12.28
N ILE A 94 7.24 -1.81 11.24
CA ILE A 94 7.08 -0.35 11.34
C ILE A 94 6.02 0.00 12.40
N ARG A 95 4.86 -0.67 12.38
CA ARG A 95 3.79 -0.41 13.36
C ARG A 95 4.24 -0.70 14.79
N ARG A 96 4.89 -1.85 15.03
CA ARG A 96 5.44 -2.20 16.35
C ARG A 96 6.50 -1.20 16.80
N ARG A 97 7.44 -0.83 15.93
CA ARG A 97 8.46 0.17 16.22
C ARG A 97 7.85 1.52 16.58
N THR A 98 6.81 1.96 15.88
CA THR A 98 6.07 3.18 16.24
C THR A 98 5.34 3.05 17.59
N ALA A 99 4.77 1.88 17.89
CA ALA A 99 4.12 1.62 19.18
C ALA A 99 5.12 1.72 20.33
N LEU A 100 6.30 1.09 20.21
CA LEU A 100 7.38 1.21 21.19
C LEU A 100 7.84 2.66 21.38
N SER A 101 8.00 3.44 20.29
CA SER A 101 8.31 4.87 20.41
C SER A 101 7.24 5.61 21.22
N ASN A 102 5.97 5.35 20.96
CA ASN A 102 4.88 6.01 21.69
C ASN A 102 4.82 5.55 23.15
N GLN A 103 5.09 4.28 23.43
CA GLN A 103 5.14 3.72 24.78
C GLN A 103 6.26 4.36 25.60
N MET A 104 7.50 4.36 25.10
CA MET A 104 8.63 5.00 25.78
C MET A 104 8.37 6.50 26.03
N ARG A 105 7.81 7.20 25.04
CA ARG A 105 7.43 8.62 25.20
C ARG A 105 6.37 8.83 26.28
N GLY A 106 5.39 7.94 26.37
CA GLY A 106 4.35 8.01 27.40
C GLY A 106 4.92 7.78 28.79
N LEU A 107 5.73 6.73 28.95
CA LEU A 107 6.40 6.42 30.22
C LEU A 107 7.28 7.57 30.72
N LEU A 108 8.09 8.18 29.84
CA LEU A 108 8.91 9.33 30.17
C LEU A 108 8.07 10.57 30.52
N LEU A 109 6.92 10.76 29.85
CA LEU A 109 6.03 11.89 30.11
C LEU A 109 5.40 11.81 31.52
N GLU A 110 5.09 10.61 32.01
CA GLU A 110 4.64 10.41 33.40
C GLU A 110 5.70 10.83 34.43
N GLN A 111 6.99 10.81 34.05
CA GLN A 111 8.09 11.31 34.89
C GLN A 111 8.38 12.81 34.64
N GLY A 112 7.53 13.51 33.90
CA GLY A 112 7.71 14.92 33.55
C GLY A 112 8.68 15.18 32.39
N ILE A 113 9.15 14.14 31.69
CA ILE A 113 10.16 14.26 30.64
C ILE A 113 9.50 14.18 29.26
N ALA A 114 9.33 15.34 28.63
CA ALA A 114 8.76 15.43 27.30
C ALA A 114 9.79 15.13 26.20
N LEU A 115 9.45 14.22 25.27
CA LEU A 115 10.31 13.86 24.15
C LEU A 115 9.73 14.28 22.78
N ALA A 116 10.57 14.83 21.91
CA ALA A 116 10.22 15.16 20.53
C ALA A 116 9.94 13.90 19.68
N LYS A 117 9.14 14.04 18.62
CA LYS A 117 8.82 12.92 17.71
C LYS A 117 9.98 12.67 16.76
N GLY A 118 10.19 11.40 16.40
CA GLY A 118 11.10 11.00 15.34
C GLY A 118 12.27 10.14 15.84
N ASP A 119 12.86 9.42 14.90
CA ASP A 119 13.89 8.41 15.17
C ASP A 119 15.12 9.00 15.86
N VAL A 120 15.54 10.21 15.49
CA VAL A 120 16.70 10.88 16.11
C VAL A 120 16.46 11.15 17.59
N ALA A 121 15.27 11.64 17.94
CA ALA A 121 14.91 11.90 19.34
C ALA A 121 14.92 10.61 20.16
N ILE A 122 14.36 9.52 19.61
CA ILE A 122 14.37 8.22 20.30
C ILE A 122 15.79 7.68 20.46
N ASN A 123 16.57 7.64 19.38
CA ASN A 123 17.89 6.98 19.36
C ASN A 123 18.95 7.70 20.19
N ARG A 124 18.93 9.03 20.20
CA ARG A 124 19.95 9.84 20.85
C ARG A 124 19.54 10.27 22.25
N ARG A 125 18.32 10.78 22.40
CA ARG A 125 17.92 11.45 23.64
C ARG A 125 17.51 10.47 24.72
N ILE A 126 16.96 9.29 24.38
CA ILE A 126 16.63 8.29 25.41
C ILE A 126 17.89 7.81 26.15
N PRO A 127 18.99 7.39 25.47
CA PRO A 127 20.23 7.07 26.17
C PRO A 127 20.74 8.19 27.09
N GLU A 128 20.78 9.43 26.59
CA GLU A 128 21.18 10.61 27.39
C GLU A 128 20.31 10.78 28.64
N ILE A 129 19.00 10.54 28.55
CA ILE A 129 18.07 10.61 29.69
C ILE A 129 18.33 9.47 30.69
N LEU A 130 18.59 8.27 30.18
CA LEU A 130 18.82 7.08 31.01
C LEU A 130 20.17 7.14 31.75
N GLU A 131 21.18 7.81 31.20
CA GLU A 131 22.49 8.03 31.84
C GLU A 131 22.47 9.19 32.85
N ASP A 132 21.53 10.12 32.72
CA ASP A 132 21.40 11.27 33.62
C ASP A 132 20.73 10.88 34.94
N ALA A 133 21.55 10.71 35.97
CA ALA A 133 21.13 10.38 37.33
C ALA A 133 20.32 11.50 38.01
N SER A 134 20.32 12.73 37.47
CA SER A 134 19.50 13.82 38.01
C SER A 134 18.03 13.72 37.60
N GLN A 135 17.72 12.89 36.59
CA GLN A 135 16.33 12.70 36.14
C GLN A 135 15.52 11.92 37.17
N PRO A 136 14.24 12.27 37.37
CA PRO A 136 13.35 11.61 38.33
C PRO A 136 12.82 10.27 37.81
N ILE A 137 13.70 9.41 37.29
CA ILE A 137 13.34 8.10 36.74
C ILE A 137 13.88 7.02 37.68
N PRO A 138 13.01 6.22 38.32
CA PRO A 138 13.43 5.08 39.14
C PRO A 138 14.19 4.03 38.31
N ASP A 139 15.16 3.34 38.92
CA ASP A 139 16.00 2.35 38.23
C ASP A 139 15.21 1.26 37.49
N PRO A 140 14.13 0.66 38.06
CA PRO A 140 13.34 -0.33 37.32
C PRO A 140 12.70 0.22 36.04
N LEU A 141 12.37 1.53 36.02
CA LEU A 141 11.83 2.18 34.84
C LEU A 141 12.93 2.49 33.82
N ARG A 142 14.15 2.80 34.27
CA ARG A 142 15.31 2.96 33.39
C ARG A 142 15.62 1.66 32.64
N GLU A 143 15.67 0.55 33.38
CA GLU A 143 15.88 -0.80 32.82
C GLU A 143 14.81 -1.14 31.77
N LEU A 144 13.52 -0.96 32.12
CA LEU A 144 12.43 -1.21 31.18
C LEU A 144 12.53 -0.35 29.91
N ILE A 145 12.85 0.94 30.03
CA ILE A 145 12.98 1.81 28.86
C ILE A 145 14.17 1.40 27.99
N ASP A 146 15.28 0.95 28.58
CA ASP A 146 16.43 0.44 27.84
C ASP A 146 16.09 -0.82 27.05
N GLU A 147 15.35 -1.77 27.65
CA GLU A 147 14.85 -2.97 26.96
C GLU A 147 13.94 -2.61 25.77
N LEU A 148 13.01 -1.68 25.96
CA LEU A 148 12.12 -1.18 24.90
C LEU A 148 12.91 -0.49 23.79
N LEU A 149 13.98 0.24 24.13
CA LEU A 149 14.86 0.89 23.17
C LEU A 149 15.65 -0.16 22.36
N ALA A 150 16.15 -1.22 23.00
CA ALA A 150 16.83 -2.32 22.34
C ALA A 150 15.90 -3.04 21.34
N GLU A 151 14.65 -3.35 21.74
CA GLU A 151 13.66 -3.93 20.82
C GLU A 151 13.37 -2.98 19.66
N TRP A 152 13.21 -1.68 19.95
CA TRP A 152 12.95 -0.66 18.93
C TRP A 152 14.09 -0.58 17.89
N ARG A 153 15.36 -0.70 18.33
CA ARG A 153 16.54 -0.72 17.46
C ARG A 153 16.54 -1.99 16.60
N GLN A 154 16.32 -3.16 17.20
CA GLN A 154 16.24 -4.44 16.48
C GLN A 154 15.14 -4.43 15.40
N LEU A 155 13.98 -3.85 15.69
CA LEU A 155 12.93 -3.66 14.69
C LEU A 155 13.38 -2.74 13.54
N GLY A 156 14.15 -1.69 13.84
CA GLY A 156 14.76 -0.81 12.85
C GLY A 156 15.66 -1.56 11.87
N GLU A 157 16.54 -2.43 12.38
CA GLU A 157 17.42 -3.28 11.59
C GLU A 157 16.63 -4.25 10.70
N ARG A 158 15.62 -4.93 11.26
CA ARG A 158 14.72 -5.83 10.50
C ARG A 158 14.00 -5.08 9.37
N ILE A 159 13.56 -3.85 9.61
CA ILE A 159 12.96 -2.99 8.58
C ILE A 159 13.99 -2.66 7.50
N SER A 160 15.23 -2.33 7.86
CA SER A 160 16.31 -2.04 6.92
C SER A 160 16.60 -3.26 6.03
N VAL A 161 16.78 -4.44 6.63
CA VAL A 161 17.00 -5.70 5.91
C VAL A 161 15.87 -5.99 4.91
N LEU A 162 14.62 -5.87 5.33
CA LEU A 162 13.49 -6.08 4.42
C LEU A 162 13.39 -5.02 3.33
N SER A 163 13.75 -3.76 3.63
CA SER A 163 13.80 -2.69 2.64
C SER A 163 14.88 -2.99 1.60
N GLY A 164 16.09 -3.34 2.01
CA GLY A 164 17.18 -3.72 1.11
C GLY A 164 16.84 -4.92 0.21
N ARG A 165 16.14 -5.94 0.73
CA ARG A 165 15.65 -7.06 -0.09
C ARG A 165 14.67 -6.62 -1.17
N LEU A 166 13.71 -5.75 -0.82
CA LEU A 166 12.75 -5.19 -1.78
C LEU A 166 13.45 -4.29 -2.80
N GLU A 167 14.47 -3.53 -2.38
CA GLU A 167 15.28 -2.71 -3.27
C GLU A 167 16.06 -3.55 -4.28
N ALA A 168 16.69 -4.64 -3.84
CA ALA A 168 17.37 -5.57 -4.73
C ALA A 168 16.41 -6.19 -5.74
N GLN A 169 15.22 -6.62 -5.31
CA GLN A 169 14.18 -7.13 -6.21
C GLN A 169 13.72 -6.07 -7.23
N ALA A 170 13.54 -4.82 -6.80
CA ALA A 170 13.16 -3.73 -7.70
C ALA A 170 14.23 -3.42 -8.74
N ARG A 171 15.52 -3.54 -8.36
CA ARG A 171 16.65 -3.33 -9.27
C ARG A 171 16.79 -4.48 -10.28
N ALA A 172 16.38 -5.69 -9.93
CA ALA A 172 16.44 -6.85 -10.82
C ALA A 172 15.23 -6.94 -11.79
N ASP A 173 14.12 -6.25 -11.50
CA ASP A 173 12.89 -6.32 -12.29
C ASP A 173 12.75 -5.12 -13.24
N GLN A 174 12.69 -5.38 -14.54
CA GLN A 174 12.63 -4.35 -15.57
C GLN A 174 11.33 -3.51 -15.48
N THR A 175 10.22 -4.11 -15.07
CA THR A 175 8.97 -3.38 -14.84
C THR A 175 9.12 -2.46 -13.65
N ALA A 176 9.69 -2.92 -12.53
CA ALA A 176 9.95 -2.07 -11.37
C ALA A 176 10.86 -0.88 -11.73
N GLN A 177 11.92 -1.10 -12.51
CA GLN A 177 12.79 -0.02 -13.00
C GLN A 177 11.99 1.04 -13.79
N ARG A 178 11.11 0.62 -14.71
CA ARG A 178 10.23 1.55 -15.44
C ARG A 178 9.29 2.30 -14.49
N LEU A 179 8.67 1.63 -13.52
CA LEU A 179 7.81 2.29 -12.54
C LEU A 179 8.58 3.34 -11.71
N MET A 180 9.84 3.05 -11.34
CA MET A 180 10.70 3.95 -10.57
C MET A 180 11.16 5.19 -11.34
N SER A 181 10.99 5.24 -12.66
CA SER A 181 11.21 6.47 -13.44
C SER A 181 10.18 7.57 -13.12
N VAL A 182 9.04 7.21 -12.51
CA VAL A 182 8.04 8.18 -12.04
C VAL A 182 8.51 8.80 -10.73
N ARG A 183 8.68 10.12 -10.71
CA ARG A 183 9.13 10.86 -9.53
C ARG A 183 8.20 10.62 -8.33
N GLY A 184 8.78 10.21 -7.20
CA GLY A 184 8.03 9.83 -6.00
C GLY A 184 7.63 8.35 -5.96
N VAL A 185 8.04 7.55 -6.95
CA VAL A 185 7.93 6.10 -6.94
C VAL A 185 9.31 5.51 -6.72
N GLY A 186 9.57 5.08 -5.49
CA GLY A 186 10.80 4.34 -5.15
C GLY A 186 10.59 2.83 -5.20
N PRO A 187 11.65 2.06 -4.88
CA PRO A 187 11.62 0.59 -4.91
C PRO A 187 10.45 -0.01 -4.13
N ILE A 188 10.18 0.49 -2.93
CA ILE A 188 9.09 0.02 -2.07
C ILE A 188 7.71 0.23 -2.72
N ILE A 189 7.49 1.32 -3.45
CA ILE A 189 6.21 1.55 -4.13
C ILE A 189 6.09 0.65 -5.35
N ALA A 190 7.17 0.54 -6.14
CA ALA A 190 7.22 -0.28 -7.34
C ALA A 190 6.96 -1.77 -7.02
N THR A 191 7.70 -2.35 -6.06
CA THR A 191 7.50 -3.75 -5.66
C THR A 191 6.16 -3.98 -4.99
N ALA A 192 5.62 -2.99 -4.25
CA ALA A 192 4.28 -3.13 -3.67
C ALA A 192 3.20 -3.26 -4.77
N LEU A 193 3.34 -2.54 -5.88
CA LEU A 193 2.45 -2.66 -7.03
C LEU A 193 2.63 -3.99 -7.76
N LEU A 194 3.87 -4.41 -8.04
CA LEU A 194 4.15 -5.70 -8.68
C LEU A 194 3.60 -6.87 -7.86
N ALA A 195 3.75 -6.83 -6.54
CA ALA A 195 3.23 -7.86 -5.62
C ALA A 195 1.70 -8.01 -5.70
N LYS A 196 0.97 -6.99 -6.19
CA LYS A 196 -0.48 -7.08 -6.37
C LYS A 196 -0.89 -7.85 -7.61
N GLN A 197 -0.04 -7.92 -8.63
CA GLN A 197 -0.38 -8.47 -9.95
C GLN A 197 -1.74 -7.96 -10.42
N THR A 198 -1.92 -6.64 -10.44
CA THR A 198 -3.23 -6.03 -10.61
C THR A 198 -3.86 -6.22 -11.97
N GLN A 199 -3.14 -6.75 -12.98
CA GLN A 199 -3.66 -6.96 -14.34
C GLN A 199 -4.33 -5.67 -14.85
N PRO A 200 -3.53 -4.65 -15.23
CA PRO A 200 -4.02 -3.30 -15.50
C PRO A 200 -5.17 -3.25 -16.52
N GLU A 201 -5.22 -4.19 -17.47
CA GLU A 201 -6.28 -4.41 -18.46
C GLU A 201 -7.68 -4.62 -17.87
N ARG A 202 -7.79 -5.00 -16.58
CA ARG A 202 -9.08 -5.15 -15.90
C ARG A 202 -9.76 -3.83 -15.53
N PHE A 203 -9.02 -2.73 -15.61
CA PHE A 203 -9.56 -1.40 -15.32
C PHE A 203 -9.88 -0.71 -16.63
N ALA A 204 -11.10 -0.18 -16.78
CA ALA A 204 -11.50 0.49 -18.01
C ALA A 204 -10.68 1.75 -18.30
N ASN A 205 -10.06 2.33 -17.27
CA ASN A 205 -9.15 3.47 -17.41
C ASN A 205 -8.27 3.67 -16.16
N ALA A 206 -7.25 4.50 -16.30
CA ALA A 206 -6.34 4.90 -15.24
C ALA A 206 -7.02 5.50 -13.99
N ARG A 207 -8.19 6.15 -14.13
CA ARG A 207 -8.91 6.73 -12.98
C ARG A 207 -9.49 5.63 -12.10
N GLN A 208 -10.03 4.58 -12.69
CA GLN A 208 -10.52 3.40 -11.95
C GLN A 208 -9.37 2.67 -11.24
N PHE A 209 -8.20 2.57 -11.88
CA PHE A 209 -7.00 2.02 -11.23
C PHE A 209 -6.59 2.84 -9.99
N ALA A 210 -6.54 4.18 -10.09
CA ALA A 210 -6.26 5.03 -8.94
C ALA A 210 -7.34 4.94 -7.84
N ALA A 211 -8.61 4.77 -8.23
CA ALA A 211 -9.73 4.56 -7.31
C ALA A 211 -9.62 3.22 -6.56
N TYR A 212 -9.16 2.16 -7.22
CA TYR A 212 -8.94 0.84 -6.63
C TYR A 212 -7.96 0.89 -5.44
N PHE A 213 -6.92 1.73 -5.55
CA PHE A 213 -5.99 2.00 -4.46
C PHE A 213 -6.44 3.13 -3.53
N GLY A 214 -7.66 3.61 -3.65
CA GLY A 214 -8.27 4.55 -2.71
C GLY A 214 -7.75 5.99 -2.80
N LEU A 215 -7.18 6.40 -3.94
CA LEU A 215 -6.71 7.78 -4.17
C LEU A 215 -7.74 8.68 -4.86
N VAL A 216 -9.02 8.33 -4.82
CA VAL A 216 -10.12 9.15 -5.35
C VAL A 216 -10.99 9.65 -4.19
N PRO A 217 -11.36 10.94 -4.16
CA PRO A 217 -12.28 11.48 -3.15
C PRO A 217 -13.65 10.79 -3.23
N GLU A 218 -14.36 10.71 -2.11
CA GLU A 218 -15.76 10.28 -2.12
C GLU A 218 -16.59 11.26 -2.95
N GLN A 219 -17.49 10.74 -3.77
CA GLN A 219 -18.38 11.56 -4.59
C GLN A 219 -19.77 11.51 -3.98
N HIS A 220 -20.31 12.68 -3.63
CA HIS A 220 -21.71 12.88 -3.31
C HIS A 220 -22.34 13.61 -4.48
N SER A 221 -23.11 12.89 -5.30
CA SER A 221 -23.91 13.46 -6.36
C SER A 221 -25.38 13.37 -5.98
N SER A 222 -26.08 14.50 -5.97
CA SER A 222 -27.54 14.57 -5.89
C SER A 222 -28.05 15.43 -7.06
N GLY A 223 -28.86 14.84 -7.94
CA GLY A 223 -29.34 15.52 -9.15
C GLY A 223 -28.17 16.01 -10.02
N GLU A 224 -28.14 17.32 -10.29
CA GLU A 224 -27.16 17.97 -11.18
C GLU A 224 -25.84 18.41 -10.51
N LYS A 225 -25.73 18.32 -9.18
CA LYS A 225 -24.54 18.81 -8.44
C LYS A 225 -23.67 17.65 -7.99
N VAL A 226 -22.47 17.58 -8.57
CA VAL A 226 -21.40 16.68 -8.11
C VAL A 226 -20.53 17.40 -7.09
N ARG A 227 -20.55 16.96 -5.83
CA ARG A 227 -19.64 17.42 -4.78
C ARG A 227 -18.63 16.33 -4.44
N LEU A 228 -17.35 16.68 -4.48
CA LEU A 228 -16.27 15.81 -4.03
C LEU A 228 -16.05 16.03 -2.52
N GLY A 229 -16.15 14.94 -1.75
CA GLY A 229 -15.99 14.90 -0.31
C GLY A 229 -14.58 14.48 0.13
N LYS A 230 -14.49 13.91 1.33
CA LYS A 230 -13.23 13.45 1.94
C LYS A 230 -12.65 12.26 1.17
N MET A 231 -11.37 11.97 1.38
CA MET A 231 -10.75 10.77 0.81
C MET A 231 -11.44 9.52 1.35
N GLY A 232 -11.90 8.65 0.45
CA GLY A 232 -12.60 7.44 0.85
C GLY A 232 -11.70 6.47 1.61
N LYS A 233 -12.28 5.73 2.56
CA LYS A 233 -11.54 4.67 3.30
C LYS A 233 -11.37 3.38 2.50
N ARG A 234 -12.10 3.24 1.39
CA ARG A 234 -12.09 2.06 0.49
C ARG A 234 -10.75 1.95 -0.27
N GLY A 235 -10.42 0.73 -0.72
CA GLY A 235 -9.20 0.43 -1.47
C GLY A 235 -8.02 -0.02 -0.61
N ASP A 236 -6.86 -0.24 -1.25
CA ASP A 236 -5.65 -0.71 -0.55
C ASP A 236 -4.98 0.42 0.24
N GLY A 237 -5.19 0.42 1.55
CA GLY A 237 -4.60 1.43 2.44
C GLY A 237 -3.07 1.44 2.46
N TYR A 238 -2.40 0.32 2.18
CA TYR A 238 -0.94 0.25 2.17
C TYR A 238 -0.36 0.97 0.96
N ILE A 239 -0.83 0.66 -0.25
CA ILE A 239 -0.37 1.35 -1.47
C ILE A 239 -0.74 2.83 -1.43
N ARG A 240 -1.93 3.17 -0.93
CA ARG A 240 -2.33 4.57 -0.71
C ARG A 240 -1.33 5.32 0.15
N SER A 241 -1.00 4.78 1.31
CA SER A 241 -0.04 5.39 2.23
C SER A 241 1.33 5.55 1.59
N LEU A 242 1.83 4.52 0.90
CA LEU A 242 3.12 4.58 0.22
C LEU A 242 3.14 5.63 -0.90
N ALA A 243 2.11 5.67 -1.74
CA ALA A 243 2.02 6.65 -2.84
C ALA A 243 1.97 8.09 -2.32
N ILE A 244 1.24 8.34 -1.23
CA ILE A 244 1.21 9.67 -0.59
C ILE A 244 2.56 10.01 0.04
N GLN A 245 3.24 9.07 0.69
CA GLN A 245 4.58 9.28 1.26
C GLN A 245 5.60 9.60 0.17
N GLY A 246 5.58 8.86 -0.94
CA GLY A 246 6.40 9.14 -2.12
C GLY A 246 6.15 10.54 -2.68
N ALA A 247 4.89 10.94 -2.81
CA ALA A 247 4.53 12.30 -3.21
C ALA A 247 4.98 13.37 -2.20
N GLN A 248 4.91 13.10 -0.90
CA GLN A 248 5.39 14.04 0.12
C GLN A 248 6.91 14.25 0.04
N ALA A 249 7.68 13.19 -0.19
CA ALA A 249 9.13 13.28 -0.39
C ALA A 249 9.46 14.15 -1.62
N VAL A 250 8.70 14.01 -2.70
CA VAL A 250 8.82 14.88 -3.88
C VAL A 250 8.61 16.34 -3.53
N LEU A 251 7.55 16.66 -2.78
CA LEU A 251 7.26 18.03 -2.37
C LEU A 251 8.27 18.58 -1.35
N GLN A 252 9.00 17.73 -0.62
CA GLN A 252 10.08 18.17 0.29
C GLN A 252 11.30 18.66 -0.46
N GLN A 253 11.53 18.14 -1.66
CA GLN A 253 12.69 18.46 -2.49
C GLN A 253 12.41 19.57 -3.52
N LEU A 254 11.23 20.19 -3.48
CA LEU A 254 10.91 21.29 -4.40
C LEU A 254 11.67 22.54 -4.00
N ARG A 255 12.41 23.10 -4.95
CA ARG A 255 13.04 24.41 -4.81
C ARG A 255 12.05 25.50 -5.24
N PRO A 256 11.85 26.56 -4.45
CA PRO A 256 10.89 27.63 -4.77
C PRO A 256 11.17 28.34 -6.10
N ASP A 257 12.42 28.40 -6.49
CA ASP A 257 12.97 29.03 -7.70
C ASP A 257 13.07 28.06 -8.91
N SER A 258 12.56 26.84 -8.80
CA SER A 258 12.66 25.88 -9.91
C SER A 258 11.87 26.34 -11.14
N GLU A 259 12.57 26.51 -12.26
CA GLU A 259 11.98 26.87 -13.55
C GLU A 259 11.35 25.67 -14.28
N GLN A 260 11.60 24.45 -13.80
CA GLN A 260 11.10 23.22 -14.42
C GLN A 260 9.56 23.22 -14.43
N PRO A 261 8.89 23.04 -15.59
CA PRO A 261 7.44 23.18 -15.70
C PRO A 261 6.64 22.31 -14.73
N ASP A 262 7.12 21.09 -14.47
CA ASP A 262 6.49 20.17 -13.53
C ASP A 262 6.66 20.63 -12.07
N ASP A 263 7.79 21.23 -11.69
CA ASP A 263 7.98 21.79 -10.35
C ASP A 263 7.09 22.99 -10.11
N ARG A 264 7.02 23.92 -11.09
CA ARG A 264 6.09 25.07 -11.03
C ARG A 264 4.64 24.61 -10.87
N ARG A 265 4.24 23.53 -11.55
CA ARG A 265 2.91 22.92 -11.38
C ARG A 265 2.69 22.41 -9.96
N LEU A 266 3.66 21.70 -9.38
CA LEU A 266 3.56 21.18 -8.02
C LEU A 266 3.54 22.30 -6.97
N LEU A 267 4.37 23.34 -7.14
CA LEU A 267 4.37 24.53 -6.29
C LEU A 267 3.00 25.23 -6.30
N ARG A 268 2.38 25.42 -7.49
CA ARG A 268 1.02 25.96 -7.59
C ARG A 268 -0.02 25.09 -6.86
N TRP A 269 0.10 23.76 -6.94
CA TRP A 269 -0.79 22.88 -6.17
C TRP A 269 -0.58 23.04 -4.66
N GLN A 270 0.68 23.19 -4.23
CA GLN A 270 1.03 23.37 -2.83
C GLN A 270 0.49 24.68 -2.26
N GLN A 271 0.56 25.77 -3.02
CA GLN A 271 -0.04 27.06 -2.68
C GLN A 271 -1.57 26.97 -2.56
N ARG A 272 -2.23 26.32 -3.52
CA ARG A 272 -3.71 26.28 -3.57
C ARG A 272 -4.36 25.28 -2.60
N LEU A 273 -3.73 24.12 -2.38
CA LEU A 273 -4.33 22.97 -1.67
C LEU A 273 -3.64 22.66 -0.34
N GLY A 274 -2.57 23.40 -0.01
CA GLY A 274 -1.63 23.01 1.03
C GLY A 274 -0.84 21.76 0.68
N ARG A 275 0.17 21.46 1.51
CA ARG A 275 1.11 20.35 1.31
C ARG A 275 0.43 18.98 1.22
N LYS A 276 -0.51 18.69 2.12
CA LYS A 276 -1.23 17.42 2.17
C LYS A 276 -2.10 17.23 0.91
N GLY A 277 -2.86 18.26 0.51
CA GLY A 277 -3.69 18.21 -0.69
C GLY A 277 -2.88 18.04 -1.97
N ALA A 278 -1.75 18.75 -2.09
CA ALA A 278 -0.82 18.60 -3.20
C ALA A 278 -0.23 17.18 -3.27
N ALA A 279 0.16 16.58 -2.14
CA ALA A 279 0.69 15.23 -2.10
C ALA A 279 -0.33 14.19 -2.57
N VAL A 280 -1.59 14.30 -2.14
CA VAL A 280 -2.68 13.42 -2.58
C VAL A 280 -2.89 13.55 -4.10
N ARG A 281 -2.91 14.79 -4.61
CA ARG A 281 -3.10 15.05 -6.03
C ARG A 281 -1.95 14.48 -6.88
N LEU A 282 -0.71 14.61 -6.42
CA LEU A 282 0.46 14.02 -7.06
C LEU A 282 0.42 12.50 -7.01
N ALA A 283 0.09 11.90 -5.87
CA ALA A 283 -0.05 10.44 -5.73
C ALA A 283 -1.12 9.89 -6.69
N ASN A 284 -2.27 10.56 -6.84
CA ASN A 284 -3.31 10.17 -7.80
C ASN A 284 -2.80 10.24 -9.24
N ARG A 285 -2.11 11.33 -9.62
CA ARG A 285 -1.46 11.46 -10.94
C ARG A 285 -0.46 10.34 -11.17
N ASN A 286 0.39 10.03 -10.19
CA ASN A 286 1.41 9.00 -10.31
C ASN A 286 0.78 7.63 -10.52
N LEU A 287 -0.25 7.23 -9.76
CA LEU A 287 -0.93 5.95 -10.00
C LEU A 287 -1.52 5.84 -11.40
N ARG A 288 -2.01 6.96 -11.98
CA ARG A 288 -2.52 6.98 -13.35
C ARG A 288 -1.41 6.77 -14.38
N ILE A 289 -0.24 7.34 -14.15
CA ILE A 289 0.95 7.11 -14.99
C ILE A 289 1.40 5.66 -14.85
N LEU A 290 1.51 5.14 -13.63
CA LEU A 290 1.92 3.76 -13.36
C LEU A 290 0.98 2.75 -14.03
N TRP A 291 -0.32 3.02 -14.11
CA TRP A 291 -1.25 2.17 -14.86
C TRP A 291 -0.85 2.05 -16.34
N VAL A 292 -0.49 3.16 -17.00
CA VAL A 292 -0.03 3.16 -18.40
C VAL A 292 1.29 2.39 -18.53
N LEU A 293 2.24 2.60 -17.62
CA LEU A 293 3.53 1.90 -17.63
C LEU A 293 3.42 0.40 -17.29
N LEU A 294 2.33 -0.04 -16.67
CA LEU A 294 2.05 -1.45 -16.44
C LEU A 294 1.45 -2.13 -17.68
N GLN A 295 0.85 -1.37 -18.59
CA GLN A 295 0.30 -1.89 -19.85
C GLN A 295 1.33 -1.91 -20.98
N ASN A 296 2.30 -1.01 -20.92
CA ASN A 296 3.23 -0.77 -22.01
C ASN A 296 4.67 -0.91 -21.51
N GLU A 297 5.59 -1.34 -22.38
CA GLU A 297 7.03 -1.46 -22.04
C GLU A 297 7.78 -0.12 -22.07
N GLN A 298 7.07 1.00 -22.01
CA GLN A 298 7.64 2.33 -22.11
C GLN A 298 8.21 2.83 -20.78
N THR A 299 9.27 3.62 -20.84
CA THR A 299 9.82 4.36 -19.69
C THR A 299 9.15 5.73 -19.59
N TYR A 300 8.88 6.20 -18.37
CA TYR A 300 8.31 7.52 -18.19
C TYR A 300 9.37 8.61 -18.42
N HIS A 301 9.08 9.51 -19.35
CA HIS A 301 9.88 10.70 -19.58
C HIS A 301 9.12 11.93 -19.06
N ARG A 302 9.79 12.73 -18.22
CA ARG A 302 9.22 13.94 -17.59
C ARG A 302 8.81 15.00 -18.62
N GLN A 303 9.50 15.02 -19.76
CA GLN A 303 9.16 15.82 -20.93
C GLN A 303 8.84 14.85 -22.06
N PRO A 304 7.73 15.02 -22.80
CA PRO A 304 7.52 14.25 -24.01
C PRO A 304 8.66 14.58 -24.98
N THR A 305 9.38 13.57 -25.45
CA THR A 305 10.17 13.74 -26.68
C THR A 305 9.22 14.11 -27.81
N ARG A 306 9.57 15.05 -28.71
CA ARG A 306 8.72 15.57 -29.81
C ARG A 306 7.91 14.53 -30.61
N ARG A 307 8.27 13.23 -30.56
CA ARG A 307 7.51 12.11 -31.15
C ARG A 307 6.27 11.64 -30.37
N GLN A 308 6.16 11.92 -29.06
CA GLN A 308 5.07 11.42 -28.20
C GLN A 308 3.85 12.36 -28.12
N GLU A 309 3.97 13.61 -28.58
CA GLU A 309 2.84 14.56 -28.64
C GLU A 309 1.75 14.10 -29.63
N ALA A 310 2.09 13.30 -30.64
CA ALA A 310 1.13 12.81 -31.63
C ALA A 310 0.23 11.65 -31.14
N THR A 311 0.56 10.98 -30.03
CA THR A 311 -0.15 9.76 -29.58
C THR A 311 -0.98 9.92 -28.31
N MET A 312 -0.86 11.04 -27.59
CA MET A 312 -1.64 11.31 -26.35
C MET A 312 -2.91 12.14 -26.55
N ASN A 313 -3.22 12.54 -27.79
CA ASN A 313 -4.40 13.35 -28.14
C ASN A 313 -5.56 12.53 -28.74
N ASN A 314 -5.49 11.20 -28.77
CA ASN A 314 -6.60 10.31 -29.15
C ASN A 314 -7.02 9.41 -27.97
#